data_AF-A0A8J9RG12-F1
#
_entry.id   AF-A0A8J9RG12-F1
#
_cell.length_a   1.000
_cell.length_b   1.000
_cell.length_c   1.000
_cell.angle_alpha   90.00
_cell.angle_beta   90.00
_cell.angle_gamma   90.00
#
_symmetry.space_group_name_H-M   'P 1'
#
loop_
_entity.id
_entity.type
_entity.pdbx_description
1 polymer ?
#
loop_
_entity_poly.entity_id
_entity_poly.type
_entity_poly.pdbx_seq_one_letter_code
_entity_poly.pdbx_strand_id
1 'polypeptide(L)'
;MAPLMQASCGSSAVVASRKMQASHASCSAFCKGGVVQVLQPRRRSCVGSLVIRAASKATYEEYFTETTERLRLDNLSPQPGARRPNKRKGRGYGAGQGGSCGFGMRGQKSRSGSGTRPGFQGGQTPLYRQMPKLRGIAGGMSAGIPKFVTVNLRQLSAKFEEGEEVSLETLQQKKLLNLSGREATLPLKILGDGELTLPLKVHATQFSASARSKIEAAGGTIVDVPAKVKWTRALGKERKAAADAAPKPSKAEKASE
;
A
#
# COMPACT_ATOMS: atom_id res chain seq x y z
N MET A 1 60.44 10.94 -5.60
CA MET A 1 61.25 9.73 -5.86
C MET A 1 60.85 8.69 -4.82
N ALA A 2 60.14 7.65 -5.27
CA ALA A 2 59.86 6.46 -4.47
C ALA A 2 61.10 5.54 -4.44
N PRO A 3 61.15 4.61 -3.48
CA PRO A 3 61.13 3.19 -3.87
C PRO A 3 60.15 2.40 -2.96
N LEU A 4 59.16 1.67 -3.46
CA LEU A 4 59.22 0.31 -4.03
C LEU A 4 60.10 -0.67 -3.23
N MET A 5 59.47 -1.47 -2.38
CA MET A 5 60.03 -2.74 -1.91
C MET A 5 58.94 -3.81 -1.90
N GLN A 6 59.18 -4.86 -2.68
CA GLN A 6 58.42 -6.10 -2.79
C GLN A 6 58.96 -7.14 -1.79
N ALA A 7 58.08 -7.99 -1.24
CA ALA A 7 58.37 -9.35 -0.74
C ALA A 7 57.02 -10.06 -0.49
N SER A 8 56.57 -10.93 -1.39
CA SER A 8 56.80 -12.40 -1.44
C SER A 8 55.98 -13.22 -0.45
N CYS A 9 55.11 -14.04 -1.03
CA CYS A 9 54.19 -15.00 -0.42
C CYS A 9 54.96 -16.21 0.14
N GLY A 10 54.59 -16.66 1.35
CA GLY A 10 55.15 -17.84 2.01
C GLY A 10 54.04 -18.64 2.69
N SER A 11 53.71 -19.78 2.11
CA SER A 11 52.73 -20.76 2.57
C SER A 11 53.21 -21.47 3.84
N SER A 12 52.34 -21.59 4.85
CA SER A 12 52.47 -22.59 5.92
C SER A 12 51.09 -22.87 6.51
N ALA A 13 50.53 -24.01 6.11
CA ALA A 13 49.34 -24.58 6.70
C ALA A 13 49.67 -25.22 8.05
N VAL A 14 48.95 -24.86 9.11
CA VAL A 14 48.73 -25.74 10.27
C VAL A 14 47.28 -25.61 10.72
N VAL A 15 46.66 -26.78 10.84
CA VAL A 15 45.27 -27.08 11.15
C VAL A 15 44.93 -26.71 12.60
N ALA A 16 43.83 -25.98 12.83
CA ALA A 16 43.14 -25.98 14.12
C ALA A 16 41.63 -25.77 13.91
N SER A 17 40.89 -26.87 14.09
CA SER A 17 39.43 -26.95 14.02
C SER A 17 38.72 -26.05 15.03
N ARG A 18 37.77 -25.22 14.58
CA ARG A 18 36.59 -24.82 15.37
C ARG A 18 35.42 -24.51 14.45
N LYS A 19 34.35 -25.31 14.61
CA LYS A 19 33.04 -25.14 13.96
C LYS A 19 32.43 -23.78 14.32
N MET A 20 32.19 -22.94 13.31
CA MET A 20 31.15 -21.91 13.31
C MET A 20 30.41 -21.98 11.99
N GLN A 21 29.13 -22.36 12.03
CA GLN A 21 28.24 -22.30 10.87
C GLN A 21 27.61 -20.91 10.82
N ALA A 22 28.00 -20.13 9.82
CA ALA A 22 27.28 -18.94 9.35
C ALA A 22 26.81 -19.22 7.92
N SER A 23 25.50 -19.13 7.69
CA SER A 23 24.86 -19.34 6.39
C SER A 23 24.94 -18.07 5.53
N HIS A 24 25.79 -18.07 4.50
CA HIS A 24 25.73 -17.13 3.38
C HIS A 24 25.27 -17.88 2.13
N ALA A 25 24.14 -17.46 1.55
CA ALA A 25 23.71 -17.89 0.22
C ALA A 25 24.58 -17.18 -0.83
N SER A 26 25.27 -17.96 -1.66
CA SER A 26 26.09 -17.47 -2.77
C SER A 26 25.23 -17.15 -3.99
N CYS A 27 25.47 -15.98 -4.59
CA CYS A 27 24.95 -15.54 -5.87
C CYS A 27 26.02 -15.85 -6.93
N SER A 28 25.69 -16.59 -7.98
CA SER A 28 26.61 -16.82 -9.11
C SER A 28 26.19 -15.97 -10.31
N ALA A 29 27.17 -15.28 -10.91
CA ALA A 29 27.04 -14.49 -12.13
C ALA A 29 27.82 -15.18 -13.28
N PHE A 30 27.28 -15.13 -14.49
CA PHE A 30 27.93 -15.66 -15.70
C PHE A 30 27.98 -14.56 -16.78
N CYS A 31 29.15 -14.34 -17.39
CA CYS A 31 29.37 -13.35 -18.44
C CYS A 31 29.74 -14.02 -19.77
N LYS A 32 29.02 -13.68 -20.84
CA LYS A 32 29.54 -13.65 -22.21
C LYS A 32 28.97 -12.43 -22.93
N GLY A 33 29.83 -11.62 -23.53
CA GLY A 33 29.44 -10.63 -24.54
C GLY A 33 29.23 -9.17 -24.11
N GLY A 34 30.00 -8.65 -23.14
CA GLY A 34 30.27 -7.20 -23.08
C GLY A 34 29.13 -6.26 -22.66
N VAL A 35 27.98 -6.76 -22.18
CA VAL A 35 26.96 -5.93 -21.51
C VAL A 35 26.60 -6.57 -20.18
N VAL A 36 26.89 -5.87 -19.08
CA VAL A 36 26.45 -6.28 -17.74
C VAL A 36 24.98 -5.89 -17.58
N GLN A 37 24.08 -6.86 -17.74
CA GLN A 37 22.69 -6.71 -17.33
C GLN A 37 22.50 -7.25 -15.91
N VAL A 38 22.14 -6.36 -14.98
CA VAL A 38 21.63 -6.74 -13.66
C VAL A 38 20.18 -7.21 -13.85
N LEU A 39 19.97 -8.54 -13.83
CA LEU A 39 18.64 -9.12 -13.85
C LEU A 39 18.00 -8.97 -12.46
N GLN A 40 16.99 -8.11 -12.35
CA GLN A 40 16.10 -8.15 -11.18
C GLN A 40 15.36 -9.50 -11.16
N PRO A 41 15.20 -10.15 -9.99
CA PRO A 41 14.47 -11.41 -9.91
C PRO A 41 13.00 -11.19 -10.28
N ARG A 42 12.63 -11.65 -11.49
CA ARG A 42 11.23 -11.77 -11.91
C ARG A 42 10.51 -12.69 -10.93
N ARG A 43 9.35 -12.25 -10.42
CA ARG A 43 8.38 -13.14 -9.76
C ARG A 43 8.03 -14.25 -10.75
N ARG A 44 8.60 -15.44 -10.55
CA ARG A 44 8.22 -16.64 -11.30
C ARG A 44 6.78 -16.96 -10.93
N SER A 45 5.87 -16.92 -11.90
CA SER A 45 4.64 -17.68 -11.82
C SER A 45 5.05 -19.14 -11.71
N CYS A 46 4.74 -19.73 -10.57
CA CYS A 46 5.08 -21.12 -10.26
C CYS A 46 4.13 -22.04 -11.03
N VAL A 47 4.34 -22.24 -12.33
CA VAL A 47 3.89 -23.48 -12.98
C VAL A 47 5.05 -24.46 -12.90
N GLY A 48 5.43 -24.79 -11.66
CA GLY A 48 6.22 -25.97 -11.40
C GLY A 48 5.24 -27.12 -11.27
N SER A 49 5.36 -28.12 -12.12
CA SER A 49 4.83 -29.44 -11.82
C SER A 49 5.44 -29.87 -10.50
N LEU A 50 4.66 -29.70 -9.44
CA LEU A 50 5.01 -30.20 -8.13
C LEU A 50 4.92 -31.71 -8.29
N VAL A 51 6.05 -32.36 -8.52
CA VAL A 51 6.19 -33.76 -8.16
C VAL A 51 6.03 -33.79 -6.66
N ILE A 52 4.77 -33.89 -6.24
CA ILE A 52 4.39 -34.26 -4.89
C ILE A 52 5.00 -35.65 -4.76
N ARG A 53 6.23 -35.72 -4.23
CA ARG A 53 6.64 -36.90 -3.49
C ARG A 53 5.48 -37.13 -2.53
N ALA A 54 4.77 -38.23 -2.73
CA ALA A 54 3.77 -38.71 -1.80
C ALA A 54 4.48 -38.90 -0.46
N ALA A 55 4.58 -37.83 0.32
CA ALA A 55 4.64 -37.93 1.75
C ALA A 55 3.41 -38.74 2.09
N SER A 56 3.68 -39.97 2.51
CA SER A 56 2.73 -40.97 2.94
C SER A 56 1.45 -40.35 3.48
N LYS A 57 0.29 -40.82 3.00
CA LYS A 57 -1.03 -40.52 3.57
C LYS A 57 -1.05 -40.61 5.12
N ALA A 58 -0.12 -41.36 5.70
CA ALA A 58 0.13 -41.49 7.13
C ALA A 58 0.51 -40.21 7.91
N THR A 59 0.95 -39.11 7.29
CA THR A 59 1.32 -37.89 8.08
C THR A 59 0.23 -36.81 8.12
N TYR A 60 -0.95 -37.07 7.54
CA TYR A 60 -2.11 -36.18 7.67
C TYR A 60 -3.35 -36.86 8.26
N GLU A 61 -3.40 -38.20 8.26
CA GLU A 61 -4.54 -38.95 8.82
C GLU A 61 -4.49 -39.16 10.34
N GLU A 62 -3.38 -38.88 11.04
CA GLU A 62 -3.29 -39.08 12.50
C GLU A 62 -3.77 -37.90 13.37
N TYR A 63 -4.27 -36.80 12.78
CA TYR A 63 -4.77 -35.64 13.55
C TYR A 63 -6.29 -35.43 13.48
N PHE A 64 -7.02 -36.41 12.93
CA PHE A 64 -8.48 -36.37 12.84
C PHE A 64 -9.10 -37.68 13.36
N THR A 65 -8.68 -38.14 14.54
CA THR A 65 -9.51 -39.10 15.28
C THR A 65 -10.75 -38.36 15.77
N GLU A 66 -11.84 -38.64 15.08
CA GLU A 66 -13.20 -38.15 15.22
C GLU A 66 -13.71 -38.13 16.67
N THR A 67 -13.58 -37.00 17.35
CA THR A 67 -14.64 -36.58 18.26
C THR A 67 -15.65 -35.80 17.45
N THR A 68 -16.73 -36.46 17.06
CA THR A 68 -17.98 -35.81 16.62
C THR A 68 -18.63 -35.13 17.83
N GLU A 69 -17.85 -34.34 18.57
CA GLU A 69 -18.28 -33.62 19.74
C GLU A 69 -18.99 -32.36 19.27
N ARG A 70 -20.29 -32.31 19.56
CA ARG A 70 -21.10 -31.12 19.38
C ARG A 70 -20.42 -29.95 20.08
N LEU A 71 -20.31 -28.81 19.41
CA LEU A 71 -19.81 -27.57 20.01
C LEU A 71 -20.63 -27.22 21.26
N ARG A 72 -19.99 -27.38 22.42
CA ARG A 72 -20.48 -26.96 23.73
C ARG A 72 -19.48 -25.99 24.35
N LEU A 73 -19.92 -25.20 25.33
CA LEU A 73 -19.09 -24.16 25.95
C LEU A 73 -17.80 -24.72 26.58
N ASP A 74 -17.85 -25.97 27.03
CA ASP A 74 -16.80 -26.77 27.64
C ASP A 74 -15.67 -27.16 26.66
N ASN A 75 -15.97 -27.32 25.36
CA ASN A 75 -15.01 -27.81 24.37
C ASN A 75 -14.51 -26.71 23.41
N LEU A 76 -14.87 -25.45 23.67
CA LEU A 76 -14.37 -24.31 22.91
C LEU A 76 -12.97 -23.91 23.39
N SER A 77 -12.00 -23.94 22.49
CA SER A 77 -10.66 -23.42 22.74
C SER A 77 -10.22 -22.49 21.60
N PRO A 78 -9.38 -21.48 21.89
CA PRO A 78 -8.82 -20.63 20.83
C PRO A 78 -7.83 -21.44 19.98
N GLN A 79 -7.70 -21.07 18.70
CA GLN A 79 -6.67 -21.64 17.81
C GLN A 79 -5.29 -21.53 18.46
N PRO A 80 -4.45 -22.59 18.42
CA PRO A 80 -3.10 -22.54 18.97
C PRO A 80 -2.33 -21.33 18.44
N GLY A 81 -1.75 -20.55 19.35
CA GLY A 81 -1.00 -19.33 19.03
C GLY A 81 -1.83 -18.04 18.91
N ALA A 82 -3.16 -18.10 18.84
CA ALA A 82 -4.01 -16.90 18.78
C ALA A 82 -3.92 -16.07 20.06
N ARG A 83 -3.79 -16.72 21.23
CA ARG A 83 -3.60 -16.08 22.53
C ARG A 83 -2.29 -16.54 23.16
N ARG A 84 -1.31 -15.63 23.24
CA ARG A 84 -0.03 -15.87 23.91
C ARG A 84 -0.11 -15.34 25.34
N PRO A 85 0.35 -16.11 26.35
CA PRO A 85 0.33 -15.63 27.73
C PRO A 85 1.28 -14.43 27.90
N ASN A 86 0.81 -13.39 28.60
CA ASN A 86 1.61 -12.20 28.87
C ASN A 86 2.68 -12.51 29.93
N LYS A 87 3.89 -11.97 29.74
CA LYS A 87 4.97 -12.11 30.70
C LYS A 87 4.70 -11.26 31.95
N ARG A 88 4.45 -11.91 33.10
CA ARG A 88 4.32 -11.26 34.40
C ARG A 88 5.71 -11.02 35.00
N LYS A 89 6.22 -9.79 34.86
CA LYS A 89 7.55 -9.39 35.34
C LYS A 89 7.60 -9.32 36.88
N GLY A 90 8.79 -9.54 37.47
CA GLY A 90 8.97 -9.45 38.93
C GLY A 90 8.33 -10.59 39.72
N ARG A 91 8.34 -11.82 39.21
CA ARG A 91 7.79 -13.02 39.85
C ARG A 91 8.84 -14.14 39.92
N GLY A 92 9.93 -13.86 40.63
CA GLY A 92 11.08 -14.77 40.74
C GLY A 92 11.90 -14.89 39.45
N TYR A 93 13.10 -15.46 39.57
CA TYR A 93 14.02 -15.64 38.44
C TYR A 93 13.59 -16.76 37.48
N GLY A 94 12.93 -17.81 37.98
CA GLY A 94 12.43 -18.93 37.15
C GLY A 94 11.39 -18.52 36.09
N ALA A 95 10.67 -17.41 36.30
CA ALA A 95 9.73 -16.85 35.32
C ALA A 95 10.43 -16.03 34.20
N GLY A 96 11.75 -15.87 34.26
CA GLY A 96 12.59 -15.27 33.21
C GLY A 96 12.97 -13.81 33.47
N GLN A 97 12.01 -12.91 33.69
CA GLN A 97 12.31 -11.47 33.82
C GLN A 97 12.80 -11.04 35.22
N GLY A 98 12.82 -11.94 36.21
CA GLY A 98 13.55 -11.80 37.47
C GLY A 98 13.31 -10.51 38.27
N GLY A 99 14.27 -10.17 39.13
CA GLY A 99 14.21 -9.00 40.00
C GLY A 99 14.37 -7.65 39.27
N SER A 100 15.16 -7.60 38.19
CA SER A 100 15.37 -6.37 37.41
C SER A 100 14.32 -6.13 36.32
N CYS A 101 13.38 -7.06 36.13
CA CYS A 101 12.31 -6.99 35.13
C CYS A 101 12.79 -6.76 33.67
N GLY A 102 14.07 -7.07 33.40
CA GLY A 102 14.74 -6.85 32.12
C GLY A 102 15.26 -5.42 31.88
N PHE A 103 15.23 -4.55 32.90
CA PHE A 103 15.71 -3.16 32.79
C PHE A 103 17.20 -2.98 33.08
N GLY A 104 17.88 -4.02 33.59
CA GLY A 104 19.30 -3.98 33.93
C GLY A 104 19.57 -3.33 35.29
N MET A 105 20.75 -2.71 35.42
CA MET A 105 21.19 -2.03 36.63
C MET A 105 20.54 -0.64 36.77
N ARG A 106 21.02 0.17 37.71
CA ARG A 106 20.51 1.52 37.97
C ARG A 106 20.85 2.47 36.81
N GLY A 107 19.84 3.03 36.15
CA GLY A 107 20.00 4.06 35.11
C GLY A 107 18.69 4.79 34.85
N GLN A 108 18.71 5.86 34.06
CA GLN A 108 17.50 6.65 33.79
C GLN A 108 16.35 5.80 33.21
N LYS A 109 16.66 4.86 32.31
CA LYS A 109 15.68 3.94 31.69
C LYS A 109 15.13 2.86 32.64
N SER A 110 15.75 2.66 33.80
CA SER A 110 15.31 1.68 34.80
C SER A 110 14.46 2.30 35.91
N ARG A 111 14.30 3.62 35.94
CA ARG A 111 13.48 4.34 36.93
C ARG A 111 12.03 4.38 36.48
N SER A 112 11.12 4.43 37.45
CA SER A 112 9.71 4.69 37.20
C SER A 112 9.50 6.12 36.69
N GLY A 113 8.52 6.30 35.80
CA GLY A 113 8.17 7.60 35.23
C GLY A 113 8.26 7.64 33.71
N SER A 114 8.05 8.83 33.14
CA SER A 114 8.18 9.05 31.70
C SER A 114 9.65 9.01 31.31
N GLY A 115 9.96 8.22 30.28
CA GLY A 115 11.30 8.18 29.71
C GLY A 115 11.63 9.46 28.94
N THR A 116 12.81 9.46 28.34
CA THR A 116 13.23 10.52 27.43
C THR A 116 12.33 10.57 26.19
N ARG A 117 11.92 11.77 25.75
CA ARG A 117 11.10 11.96 24.54
C ARG A 117 11.77 11.33 23.30
N PRO A 118 11.04 10.55 22.47
CA PRO A 118 11.56 10.06 21.20
C PRO A 118 12.14 11.18 20.34
N GLY A 119 13.34 10.96 19.81
CA GLY A 119 14.09 11.96 19.04
C GLY A 119 15.04 12.85 19.86
N PHE A 120 15.12 12.70 21.19
CA PHE A 120 16.15 13.35 22.00
C PHE A 120 17.48 12.60 21.94
N GLN A 121 18.58 13.32 21.68
CA GLN A 121 19.93 12.76 21.47
C GLN A 121 20.93 13.18 22.57
N GLY A 122 20.50 13.24 23.83
CA GLY A 122 21.41 13.48 24.96
C GLY A 122 21.94 14.92 25.10
N GLY A 123 21.24 15.90 24.53
CA GLY A 123 21.66 17.32 24.51
C GLY A 123 22.25 17.77 23.17
N GLN A 124 22.59 16.83 22.28
CA GLN A 124 22.89 17.14 20.88
C GLN A 124 21.66 17.73 20.18
N THR A 125 21.88 18.67 19.25
CA THR A 125 20.82 19.21 18.38
C THR A 125 20.13 18.05 17.66
N PRO A 126 18.82 17.80 17.87
CA PRO A 126 18.14 16.66 17.27
C PRO A 126 18.13 16.70 15.75
N LEU A 127 18.13 15.52 15.11
CA LEU A 127 18.08 15.39 13.65
C LEU A 127 16.93 16.19 13.00
N TYR A 128 15.74 16.18 13.59
CA TYR A 128 14.58 16.92 13.07
C TYR A 128 14.73 18.45 13.12
N ARG A 129 15.74 18.96 13.84
CA ARG A 129 16.13 20.38 13.85
C ARG A 129 17.33 20.65 12.95
N GLN A 130 18.22 19.67 12.76
CA GLN A 130 19.38 19.79 11.87
C GLN A 130 18.95 19.82 10.40
N MET A 131 17.92 19.05 10.03
CA MET A 131 17.43 19.02 8.66
C MET A 131 16.51 20.22 8.37
N PRO A 132 16.61 20.85 7.19
CA PRO A 132 15.68 21.90 6.78
C PRO A 132 14.27 21.34 6.62
N LYS A 133 13.27 22.19 6.83
CA LYS A 133 11.86 21.85 6.61
C LYS A 133 11.61 21.54 5.12
N LEU A 134 10.64 20.68 4.85
CA LEU A 134 10.21 20.35 3.49
C LEU A 134 9.80 21.61 2.71
N ARG A 135 10.12 21.61 1.41
CA ARG A 135 9.77 22.71 0.48
C ARG A 135 8.24 22.91 0.45
N GLY A 136 7.80 24.15 0.28
CA GLY A 136 6.39 24.54 0.34
C GLY A 136 5.86 24.65 1.77
N ILE A 137 5.94 23.58 2.55
CA ILE A 137 5.43 23.53 3.94
C ILE A 137 6.15 24.57 4.82
N ALA A 138 7.46 24.74 4.64
CA ALA A 138 8.24 25.73 5.38
C ALA A 138 7.72 27.17 5.22
N GLY A 139 7.13 27.50 4.07
CA GLY A 139 6.57 28.81 3.76
C GLY A 139 5.05 28.91 3.89
N GLY A 140 4.39 27.90 4.47
CA GLY A 140 2.93 27.91 4.64
C GLY A 140 2.12 27.59 3.38
N MET A 141 2.76 27.11 2.30
CA MET A 141 2.04 26.65 1.11
C MET A 141 1.24 25.39 1.44
N SER A 142 -0.04 25.36 1.04
CA SER A 142 -0.90 24.20 1.23
C SER A 142 -0.36 22.99 0.47
N ALA A 143 -0.50 21.79 1.06
CA ALA A 143 -0.07 20.56 0.44
C ALA A 143 -0.91 20.23 -0.80
N GLY A 144 -0.28 19.59 -1.79
CA GLY A 144 -1.00 19.07 -2.96
C GLY A 144 -1.93 17.93 -2.56
N ILE A 145 -3.23 18.11 -2.77
CA ILE A 145 -4.27 17.12 -2.47
C ILE A 145 -4.79 16.54 -3.80
N PRO A 146 -5.05 15.22 -3.90
CA PRO A 146 -5.63 14.63 -5.10
C PRO A 146 -7.01 15.23 -5.39
N LYS A 147 -7.20 15.63 -6.66
CA LYS A 147 -8.41 16.32 -7.15
C LYS A 147 -9.38 15.38 -7.88
N PHE A 148 -8.96 14.15 -8.15
CA PHE A 148 -9.71 13.17 -8.92
C PHE A 148 -9.62 11.81 -8.24
N VAL A 149 -10.67 11.01 -8.42
CA VAL A 149 -10.59 9.57 -8.19
C VAL A 149 -10.04 8.95 -9.47
N THR A 150 -8.90 8.27 -9.38
CA THR A 150 -8.21 7.72 -10.55
C THR A 150 -8.48 6.23 -10.71
N VAL A 151 -8.84 5.82 -11.92
CA VAL A 151 -9.02 4.41 -12.30
C VAL A 151 -8.17 4.09 -13.52
N ASN A 152 -7.49 2.94 -13.48
CA ASN A 152 -6.64 2.47 -14.57
C ASN A 152 -7.41 1.52 -15.51
N LEU A 153 -7.04 1.49 -16.79
CA LEU A 153 -7.66 0.59 -17.78
C LEU A 153 -7.56 -0.89 -17.39
N ARG A 154 -6.46 -1.32 -16.77
CA ARG A 154 -6.28 -2.71 -16.27
C ARG A 154 -7.38 -3.13 -15.28
N GLN A 155 -7.91 -2.19 -14.50
CA GLN A 155 -8.98 -2.48 -13.54
C GLN A 155 -10.33 -2.63 -14.24
N LEU A 156 -10.51 -1.91 -15.35
CA LEU A 156 -11.72 -1.98 -16.16
C LEU A 156 -11.77 -3.31 -16.93
N SER A 157 -10.66 -3.70 -17.58
CA SER A 157 -10.57 -4.95 -18.35
C SER A 157 -10.82 -6.22 -17.53
N ALA A 158 -10.61 -6.17 -16.21
CA ALA A 158 -10.76 -7.33 -15.34
C ALA A 158 -12.17 -7.53 -14.78
N LYS A 159 -13.04 -6.51 -14.84
CA LYS A 159 -14.35 -6.52 -14.15
C LYS A 159 -15.53 -6.07 -15.01
N PHE A 160 -15.27 -5.49 -16.16
CA PHE A 160 -16.31 -5.08 -17.09
C PHE A 160 -16.37 -6.03 -18.27
N GLU A 161 -17.57 -6.19 -18.78
CA GLU A 161 -17.90 -6.96 -19.97
C GLU A 161 -18.12 -6.01 -21.16
N GLU A 162 -18.21 -6.55 -22.37
CA GLU A 162 -18.33 -5.77 -23.60
C GLU A 162 -19.61 -4.90 -23.60
N GLY A 163 -19.47 -3.62 -23.96
CA GLY A 163 -20.59 -2.69 -24.09
C GLY A 163 -21.11 -2.08 -22.79
N GLU A 164 -20.57 -2.46 -21.63
CA GLU A 164 -21.01 -1.91 -20.35
C GLU A 164 -20.62 -0.44 -20.14
N GLU A 165 -21.43 0.25 -19.34
CA GLU A 165 -21.22 1.65 -18.97
C GLU A 165 -20.35 1.78 -17.72
N VAL A 166 -19.24 2.51 -17.87
CA VAL A 166 -18.31 2.82 -16.79
C VAL A 166 -18.63 4.21 -16.27
N SER A 167 -19.28 4.29 -15.11
CA SER A 167 -19.58 5.53 -14.38
C SER A 167 -19.14 5.40 -12.91
N LEU A 168 -19.17 6.49 -12.15
CA LEU A 168 -18.84 6.45 -10.72
C LEU A 168 -19.76 5.49 -9.93
N GLU A 169 -21.02 5.37 -10.34
CA GLU A 169 -22.02 4.52 -9.69
C GLU A 169 -21.76 3.04 -10.01
N THR A 170 -21.51 2.70 -11.27
CA THR A 170 -21.24 1.31 -11.67
C THR A 170 -19.92 0.80 -11.10
N LEU A 171 -18.92 1.67 -10.96
CA LEU A 171 -17.66 1.35 -10.29
C LEU A 171 -17.83 1.06 -8.79
N GLN A 172 -18.77 1.73 -8.12
CA GLN A 172 -19.10 1.45 -6.72
C GLN A 172 -19.88 0.14 -6.57
N GLN A 173 -20.88 -0.09 -7.43
CA GLN A 173 -21.66 -1.33 -7.44
C GLN A 173 -20.76 -2.57 -7.63
N LYS A 174 -19.80 -2.50 -8.55
CA LYS A 174 -18.80 -3.56 -8.79
C LYS A 174 -17.68 -3.61 -7.75
N LYS A 175 -17.76 -2.81 -6.68
CA LYS A 175 -16.79 -2.70 -5.58
C LYS A 175 -15.35 -2.52 -6.10
N LEU A 176 -15.19 -1.73 -7.17
CA LEU A 176 -13.89 -1.28 -7.66
C LEU A 176 -13.43 -0.05 -6.89
N LEU A 177 -14.38 0.82 -6.56
CA LEU A 177 -14.15 2.00 -5.77
C LEU A 177 -15.02 1.94 -4.51
N ASN A 178 -14.39 2.13 -3.35
CA ASN A 178 -15.08 2.35 -2.09
C ASN A 178 -14.82 3.80 -1.67
N LEU A 179 -15.60 4.73 -2.24
CA LEU A 179 -15.40 6.16 -1.99
C LEU A 179 -15.81 6.49 -0.56
N SER A 180 -14.96 7.23 0.15
CA SER A 180 -15.25 7.67 1.52
C SER A 180 -14.80 9.11 1.76
N GLY A 181 -15.55 9.82 2.61
CA GLY A 181 -15.25 11.19 3.02
C GLY A 181 -15.06 12.13 1.81
N ARG A 182 -13.86 12.71 1.69
CA ARG A 182 -13.51 13.65 0.61
C ARG A 182 -13.69 13.03 -0.78
N GLU A 183 -13.36 11.75 -0.95
CA GLU A 183 -13.33 11.11 -2.26
C GLU A 183 -14.70 11.04 -2.93
N ALA A 184 -15.78 10.91 -2.14
CA ALA A 184 -17.15 10.89 -2.65
C ALA A 184 -17.55 12.16 -3.41
N THR A 185 -16.90 13.29 -3.12
CA THR A 185 -17.14 14.57 -3.81
C THR A 185 -16.23 14.78 -5.03
N LEU A 186 -15.23 13.92 -5.22
CA LEU A 186 -14.24 14.07 -6.27
C LEU A 186 -14.74 13.46 -7.60
N PRO A 187 -14.44 14.11 -8.73
CA PRO A 187 -14.80 13.58 -10.03
C PRO A 187 -13.86 12.45 -10.49
N LEU A 188 -14.35 11.62 -11.42
CA LEU A 188 -13.61 10.48 -11.99
C LEU A 188 -12.61 10.91 -13.06
N LYS A 189 -11.41 10.35 -13.00
CA LYS A 189 -10.38 10.44 -14.03
C LYS A 189 -9.87 9.06 -14.44
N ILE A 190 -9.81 8.80 -15.74
CA ILE A 190 -9.30 7.53 -16.28
C ILE A 190 -7.84 7.70 -16.72
N LEU A 191 -7.01 6.73 -16.34
CA LEU A 191 -5.58 6.66 -16.63
C LEU A 191 -5.26 5.43 -17.49
N GLY A 192 -4.28 5.59 -18.39
CA GLY A 192 -3.98 4.64 -19.46
C GLY A 192 -3.10 3.44 -19.09
N ASP A 193 -2.99 3.06 -17.82
CA ASP A 193 -2.20 1.90 -17.41
C ASP A 193 -2.96 0.59 -17.65
N GLY A 194 -2.38 -0.27 -18.50
CA GLY A 194 -2.98 -1.51 -18.99
C GLY A 194 -3.39 -1.46 -20.46
N GLU A 195 -3.87 -2.60 -20.95
CA GLU A 195 -4.44 -2.77 -22.29
C GLU A 195 -5.94 -3.00 -22.14
N LEU A 196 -6.72 -2.40 -23.03
CA LEU A 196 -8.16 -2.58 -23.09
C LEU A 196 -8.48 -3.22 -24.44
N THR A 197 -9.04 -4.42 -24.42
CA THR A 197 -9.49 -5.14 -25.62
C THR A 197 -10.99 -5.05 -25.82
N LEU A 198 -11.74 -4.66 -24.77
CA LEU A 198 -13.19 -4.64 -24.76
C LEU A 198 -13.70 -3.24 -25.13
N PRO A 199 -14.70 -3.12 -26.02
CA PRO A 199 -15.35 -1.84 -26.31
C PRO A 199 -16.22 -1.43 -25.11
N LEU A 200 -15.80 -0.40 -24.37
CA LEU A 200 -16.54 0.13 -23.21
C LEU A 200 -17.07 1.54 -23.48
N LYS A 201 -18.21 1.87 -22.86
CA LYS A 201 -18.73 3.25 -22.83
C LYS A 201 -18.29 3.91 -21.53
N VAL A 202 -17.35 4.85 -21.60
CA VAL A 202 -16.72 5.40 -20.39
C VAL A 202 -17.17 6.84 -20.14
N HIS A 203 -17.86 7.04 -19.01
CA HIS A 203 -18.32 8.34 -18.51
C HIS A 203 -17.35 8.84 -17.43
N ALA A 204 -16.50 9.80 -17.79
CA ALA A 204 -15.60 10.43 -16.82
C ALA A 204 -15.44 11.92 -17.11
N THR A 205 -14.95 12.68 -16.13
CA THR A 205 -14.72 14.12 -16.30
C THR A 205 -13.40 14.42 -16.99
N GLN A 206 -12.40 13.55 -16.84
CA GLN A 206 -11.09 13.69 -17.47
C GLN A 206 -10.50 12.33 -17.85
N PHE A 207 -9.72 12.35 -18.92
CA PHE A 207 -8.98 11.21 -19.42
C PHE A 207 -7.51 11.59 -19.64
N SER A 208 -6.57 10.70 -19.37
CA SER A 208 -5.20 10.89 -19.85
C SER A 208 -5.14 10.71 -21.37
N ALA A 209 -4.19 11.38 -22.04
CA ALA A 209 -4.01 11.25 -23.49
C ALA A 209 -3.83 9.78 -23.91
N SER A 210 -3.01 9.03 -23.15
CA SER A 210 -2.81 7.59 -23.35
C SER A 210 -4.08 6.75 -23.13
N ALA A 211 -4.98 7.15 -22.23
CA ALA A 211 -6.23 6.44 -22.02
C ALA A 211 -7.19 6.64 -23.18
N ARG A 212 -7.30 7.87 -23.70
CA ARG A 212 -8.17 8.19 -24.84
C ARG A 212 -7.81 7.34 -26.06
N SER A 213 -6.54 7.36 -26.48
CA SER A 213 -6.08 6.60 -27.64
C SER A 213 -6.30 5.09 -27.49
N LYS A 214 -6.14 4.53 -26.29
CA LYS A 214 -6.36 3.10 -26.03
C LYS A 214 -7.84 2.71 -26.01
N ILE A 215 -8.72 3.57 -25.47
CA ILE A 215 -10.16 3.33 -25.46
C ILE A 215 -10.72 3.40 -26.89
N GLU A 216 -10.28 4.40 -27.67
CA GLU A 216 -10.67 4.55 -29.07
C GLU A 216 -10.15 3.38 -29.93
N ALA A 217 -8.89 2.93 -29.71
CA ALA A 217 -8.33 1.77 -30.41
C ALA A 217 -9.08 0.47 -30.11
N ALA A 218 -9.68 0.34 -28.92
CA ALA A 218 -10.54 -0.79 -28.55
C ALA A 218 -11.97 -0.68 -29.11
N GLY A 219 -12.30 0.40 -29.84
CA GLY A 219 -13.65 0.66 -30.35
C GLY A 219 -14.63 1.14 -29.27
N GLY A 220 -14.15 1.62 -28.12
CA GLY A 220 -14.96 2.15 -27.04
C GLY A 220 -15.42 3.61 -27.29
N THR A 221 -16.49 4.01 -26.60
CA THR A 221 -17.02 5.39 -26.66
C THR A 221 -16.60 6.19 -25.44
N ILE A 222 -16.09 7.40 -25.65
CA ILE A 222 -15.70 8.33 -24.59
C ILE A 222 -16.81 9.37 -24.42
N VAL A 223 -17.35 9.48 -23.20
CA VAL A 223 -18.34 10.50 -22.84
C VAL A 223 -17.75 11.40 -21.77
N ASP A 224 -17.39 12.63 -22.15
CA ASP A 224 -16.89 13.64 -21.24
C ASP A 224 -18.05 14.24 -20.42
N VAL A 225 -18.06 13.99 -19.10
CA VAL A 225 -19.05 14.56 -18.18
C VAL A 225 -18.66 16.02 -17.87
N PRO A 226 -19.56 17.01 -18.08
CA PRO A 226 -19.22 18.41 -17.89
C PRO A 226 -18.87 18.71 -16.42
N ALA A 227 -17.76 19.41 -16.22
CA ALA A 227 -17.34 19.84 -14.90
C ALA A 227 -18.25 20.96 -14.37
N LYS A 228 -18.25 21.14 -13.03
CA LYS A 228 -18.98 22.24 -12.39
C LYS A 228 -18.53 23.60 -12.95
N VAL A 229 -19.49 24.35 -13.48
CA VAL A 229 -19.24 25.66 -14.09
C VAL A 229 -18.73 26.65 -13.03
N LYS A 230 -17.62 27.33 -13.33
CA LYS A 230 -17.06 28.38 -12.48
C LYS A 230 -17.93 29.63 -12.60
N TRP A 231 -18.34 30.20 -11.47
CA TRP A 231 -19.04 31.48 -11.48
C TRP A 231 -18.12 32.59 -12.01
N THR A 232 -18.63 33.35 -12.97
CA THR A 232 -17.98 34.55 -13.52
C THR A 232 -18.93 35.73 -13.41
N ARG A 233 -18.39 36.95 -13.40
CA ARG A 233 -19.22 38.17 -13.30
C ARG A 233 -20.17 38.31 -14.49
N ALA A 234 -19.77 37.89 -15.68
CA ALA A 234 -20.62 37.91 -16.88
C ALA A 234 -21.82 36.96 -16.72
N LEU A 235 -21.56 35.71 -16.33
CA LEU A 235 -22.60 34.71 -16.06
C LEU A 235 -23.51 35.15 -14.90
N GLY A 236 -22.95 35.87 -13.93
CA GLY A 236 -23.72 36.54 -12.87
C GLY A 236 -24.65 37.63 -13.39
N LYS A 237 -24.20 38.48 -14.32
CA LYS A 237 -25.02 39.50 -14.96
C LYS A 237 -26.13 38.88 -15.81
N GLU A 238 -25.80 37.87 -16.60
CA GLU A 238 -26.77 37.13 -17.42
C GLU A 238 -27.83 36.45 -16.55
N ARG A 239 -27.42 35.77 -15.48
CA ARG A 239 -28.36 35.17 -14.51
C ARG A 239 -29.24 36.21 -13.83
N LYS A 240 -28.69 37.37 -13.50
CA LYS A 240 -29.44 38.47 -12.89
C LYS A 240 -30.45 39.06 -13.87
N ALA A 241 -30.03 39.37 -15.10
CA ALA A 241 -30.91 39.84 -16.16
C ALA A 241 -32.02 38.83 -16.49
N ALA A 242 -31.70 37.53 -16.51
CA ALA A 242 -32.69 36.47 -16.68
C ALA A 242 -33.68 36.39 -15.50
N ALA A 243 -33.21 36.59 -14.26
CA ALA A 243 -34.06 36.63 -13.08
C ALA A 243 -34.96 37.89 -13.04
N ASP A 244 -34.45 39.02 -13.50
CA ASP A 244 -35.21 40.28 -13.58
C ASP A 244 -36.23 40.26 -14.73
N ALA A 245 -35.96 39.52 -15.81
CA ALA A 245 -36.87 39.32 -16.95
C ALA A 245 -37.88 38.18 -16.74
N ALA A 246 -37.67 37.29 -15.75
CA ALA A 246 -38.63 36.25 -15.42
C ALA A 246 -39.88 36.87 -14.78
N PRO A 247 -41.11 36.50 -15.22
CA PRO A 247 -42.32 37.01 -14.60
C PRO A 247 -42.36 36.63 -13.12
N LYS A 248 -42.56 37.60 -12.23
CA LYS A 248 -42.71 37.32 -10.80
C LYS A 248 -43.94 36.41 -10.63
N PRO A 249 -43.83 35.29 -9.89
CA PRO A 249 -44.97 34.40 -9.70
C PRO A 249 -46.13 35.20 -9.12
N SER A 250 -47.29 35.08 -9.77
CA SER A 250 -48.49 35.81 -9.35
C SER A 250 -48.92 35.31 -7.97
N LYS A 251 -49.56 36.18 -7.19
CA LYS A 251 -49.94 35.90 -5.79
C LYS A 251 -50.85 34.66 -5.64
N ALA A 252 -51.47 34.19 -6.72
CA ALA A 252 -52.36 33.03 -6.76
C ALA A 252 -51.61 31.68 -6.77
N GLU A 253 -50.43 31.59 -7.38
CA GLU A 253 -49.66 30.34 -7.49
C GLU A 253 -48.84 30.03 -6.21
N LYS A 254 -48.64 31.03 -5.34
CA LYS A 254 -47.95 30.87 -4.05
C LYS A 254 -48.84 30.34 -2.91
N ALA A 255 -50.15 30.21 -3.13
CA ALA A 255 -51.11 29.80 -2.11
C ALA A 255 -51.53 28.32 -2.23
N SER A 256 -51.07 27.61 -3.26
CA SER A 256 -51.47 26.23 -3.59
C SER A 256 -50.34 25.19 -3.43
N GLU A 257 -49.24 25.56 -2.76
CA GLU A 257 -48.11 24.65 -2.45
C GLU A 257 -47.84 24.62 -0.93
#